data_AF-A0A1B2AC06-F1
#
_entry.id   AF-A0A1B2AC06-F1
#
_cell.length_a   1.000
_cell.length_b   1.000
_cell.length_c   1.000
_cell.angle_alpha   90.00
_cell.angle_beta   90.00
_cell.angle_gamma   90.00
#
_symmetry.space_group_name_H-M   'P 1'
#
loop_
_entity.id
_entity.type
_entity.pdbx_description
1 polymer ?
#
loop_
_entity_poly.entity_id
_entity_poly.type
_entity_poly.pdbx_seq_one_letter_code
_entity_poly.pdbx_strand_id
1 'polypeptide(L)'
;MAHLQDVIEVNQRRACAVLGADRTMVRHISRRPDNVKARERIRGLASQGRRFGYRRLHWLLSRERWTMNHKKFRLLSREERLQVRRRGGRKRA
;
A
#
# COMPACT_ATOMS: atom_id res chain seq x y z
N MET A 1 -17.51 6.57 -14.61
CA MET A 1 -18.84 6.90 -14.03
C MET A 1 -19.15 8.37 -14.13
N ALA A 2 -18.27 9.29 -13.71
CA ALA A 2 -18.45 10.74 -13.90
C ALA A 2 -18.71 11.10 -15.37
N HIS A 3 -17.85 10.63 -16.29
CA HIS A 3 -17.98 10.93 -17.72
C HIS A 3 -19.35 10.58 -18.36
N LEU A 4 -19.97 9.45 -18.00
CA LEU A 4 -21.28 9.06 -18.56
C LEU A 4 -22.43 9.87 -17.94
N GLN A 5 -22.29 10.27 -16.67
CA GLN A 5 -23.26 11.14 -16.00
C GLN A 5 -23.19 12.56 -16.56
N ASP A 6 -21.99 13.05 -16.88
CA ASP A 6 -21.76 14.40 -17.39
C ASP A 6 -22.15 14.53 -18.87
N VAL A 7 -21.85 13.54 -19.72
CA VAL A 7 -22.10 13.63 -21.17
C VAL A 7 -23.55 13.33 -21.56
N ILE A 8 -24.24 12.48 -20.78
CA ILE A 8 -25.59 11.99 -21.12
C ILE A 8 -26.63 12.47 -20.07
N GLU A 9 -26.22 13.25 -19.07
CA GLU A 9 -27.08 13.76 -17.97
C GLU A 9 -27.91 12.67 -17.26
N VAL A 10 -27.42 11.42 -17.27
CA VAL A 10 -28.13 10.30 -16.67
C VAL A 10 -27.76 10.13 -15.21
N ASN A 11 -28.75 9.89 -14.37
CA ASN A 11 -28.51 9.52 -12.96
C ASN A 11 -27.59 8.29 -12.89
N GLN A 12 -26.69 8.27 -11.90
CA GLN A 12 -25.79 7.15 -11.59
C GLN A 12 -26.47 5.77 -11.70
N ARG A 13 -27.74 5.63 -11.26
CA ARG A 13 -28.47 4.36 -11.36
C ARG A 13 -28.60 3.87 -12.81
N ARG A 14 -28.99 4.77 -13.72
CA ARG A 14 -29.19 4.50 -15.14
C ARG A 14 -27.85 4.29 -15.85
N ALA A 15 -26.83 5.06 -15.47
CA ALA A 15 -25.46 4.86 -15.91
C ALA A 15 -24.91 3.47 -15.54
N CYS A 16 -25.13 3.02 -14.30
CA CYS A 16 -24.69 1.68 -13.86
C CYS A 16 -25.39 0.56 -14.63
N ALA A 17 -26.71 0.70 -14.88
CA ALA A 17 -27.48 -0.29 -15.62
C ALA A 17 -27.01 -0.45 -17.07
N VAL A 18 -26.74 0.67 -17.75
CA VAL A 18 -26.23 0.66 -19.14
C VAL A 18 -24.84 0.02 -19.22
N LEU A 19 -23.99 0.26 -18.22
CA LEU A 19 -22.62 -0.28 -18.18
C LEU A 19 -22.53 -1.69 -17.61
N GLY A 20 -23.63 -2.29 -17.16
CA GLY A 20 -23.62 -3.58 -16.46
C GLY A 20 -22.78 -3.58 -15.17
N ALA A 21 -22.51 -2.40 -14.60
CA ALA A 21 -21.67 -2.25 -13.43
C ALA A 21 -22.51 -2.27 -12.15
N ASP A 22 -22.06 -3.02 -11.13
CA ASP A 22 -22.74 -3.00 -9.85
C ASP A 22 -22.57 -1.65 -9.13
N ARG A 23 -23.68 -1.14 -8.56
CA ARG A 23 -23.72 0.17 -7.90
C ARG A 23 -22.86 0.22 -6.64
N THR A 24 -22.70 -0.90 -5.92
CA THR A 24 -21.88 -0.96 -4.70
C THR A 24 -20.40 -0.85 -5.04
N MET A 25 -19.97 -1.49 -6.13
CA MET A 25 -18.61 -1.36 -6.67
C MET A 25 -18.33 0.09 -7.09
N VAL A 26 -19.26 0.71 -7.81
CA VAL A 26 -19.13 2.09 -8.29
C VAL A 26 -19.08 3.11 -7.14
N ARG A 27 -19.82 2.86 -6.06
CA ARG A 27 -19.84 3.71 -4.87
C ARG A 27 -18.73 3.38 -3.88
N HIS A 28 -17.96 2.34 -4.12
CA HIS A 28 -16.91 1.91 -3.21
C HIS A 28 -15.81 2.98 -3.12
N ILE A 29 -15.71 3.61 -1.95
CA ILE A 29 -14.60 4.50 -1.63
C ILE A 29 -13.65 3.75 -0.70
N SER A 30 -12.38 3.68 -1.08
CA SER A 30 -11.37 3.01 -0.26
C SER A 30 -11.17 3.75 1.05
N ARG A 31 -11.56 3.14 2.19
CA ARG A 31 -11.41 3.71 3.54
C ARG A 31 -10.04 3.38 4.15
N ARG A 32 -8.96 3.48 3.39
CA ARG A 32 -7.63 3.12 3.90
C ARG A 32 -7.25 4.07 5.03
N PRO A 33 -7.01 3.58 6.27
CA PRO A 33 -6.56 4.44 7.35
C PRO A 33 -5.18 4.99 7.01
N ASP A 34 -4.96 6.26 7.37
CA ASP A 34 -3.68 6.89 7.14
C ASP A 34 -2.62 6.20 8.02
N ASN A 35 -1.57 5.69 7.38
CA ASN A 35 -0.59 4.82 8.04
C ASN A 35 0.60 5.61 8.58
N VAL A 36 0.41 6.91 8.86
CA VAL A 36 1.47 7.85 9.25
C VAL A 36 2.32 7.31 10.40
N LYS A 37 1.69 6.90 11.51
CA LYS A 37 2.39 6.35 12.68
C LYS A 37 3.21 5.10 12.34
N ALA A 38 2.67 4.23 11.48
CA ALA A 38 3.39 3.03 11.04
C ALA A 38 4.59 3.40 10.16
N ARG A 39 4.42 4.36 9.23
CA ARG A 39 5.52 4.84 8.36
C ARG A 39 6.65 5.47 9.17
N GLU A 40 6.32 6.34 10.12
CA GLU A 40 7.29 6.95 11.03
C GLU A 40 8.06 5.89 11.81
N ARG A 41 7.37 4.89 12.37
CA ARG A 41 8.05 3.84 13.14
C ARG A 41 8.94 2.98 12.27
N ILE A 42 8.48 2.60 11.08
CA ILE A 42 9.29 1.82 10.13
C ILE A 42 10.54 2.61 9.72
N ARG A 43 10.41 3.92 9.43
CA ARG A 43 11.56 4.80 9.13
C ARG A 43 12.53 4.88 10.30
N GLY A 44 12.03 5.04 11.53
CA GLY A 44 12.85 5.07 12.74
C GLY A 44 13.59 3.75 13.00
N LEU A 45 12.98 2.61 12.71
CA LEU A 45 13.67 1.31 12.78
C LEU A 45 14.69 1.13 11.66
N ALA A 46 14.40 1.64 10.46
CA ALA A 46 15.31 1.58 9.33
C ALA A 46 16.54 2.46 9.52
N SER A 47 16.44 3.59 10.22
CA SER A 47 17.58 4.46 10.53
C SER A 47 18.52 3.89 11.59
N GLN A 48 18.04 2.99 12.47
CA GLN A 48 18.86 2.36 13.52
C GLN A 48 19.94 1.41 12.98
N GLY A 49 19.85 0.95 11.73
CA GLY A 49 20.81 0.01 11.16
C GLY A 49 21.12 0.28 9.70
N ARG A 50 22.41 0.19 9.33
CA ARG A 50 22.90 0.47 7.96
C ARG A 50 22.19 -0.30 6.84
N ARG A 51 21.62 -1.48 7.10
CA ARG A 51 21.07 -2.35 6.04
C ARG A 51 20.02 -3.37 6.51
N PHE A 52 18.93 -2.90 7.10
CA PHE A 52 17.81 -3.80 7.41
C PHE A 52 16.95 -4.09 6.18
N GLY A 53 16.86 -5.37 5.79
CA GLY A 53 15.87 -5.82 4.82
C GLY A 53 14.48 -5.90 5.43
N TYR A 54 13.44 -5.96 4.57
CA TYR A 54 12.04 -5.96 4.99
C TYR A 54 11.71 -7.05 6.04
N ARG A 55 12.32 -8.24 5.97
CA ARG A 55 12.09 -9.31 6.96
C ARG A 55 12.56 -8.92 8.36
N ARG A 56 13.72 -8.28 8.48
CA ARG A 56 14.27 -7.87 9.78
C ARG A 56 13.51 -6.68 10.36
N LEU A 57 13.12 -5.73 9.52
CA LEU A 57 12.25 -4.63 9.93
C LEU A 57 10.89 -5.13 10.40
N HIS A 58 10.28 -6.10 9.69
CA HIS A 58 8.99 -6.69 10.09
C HIS A 58 9.08 -7.36 11.47
N TRP A 59 10.15 -8.12 11.73
CA TRP A 59 10.36 -8.74 13.03
C TRP A 59 10.56 -7.72 14.16
N LEU A 60 11.33 -6.66 13.93
CA LEU A 60 11.50 -5.58 14.90
C LEU A 60 10.16 -4.89 15.22
N LEU A 61 9.36 -4.64 14.19
CA LEU A 61 8.02 -4.08 14.36
C LEU A 61 7.12 -5.00 15.19
N SER A 62 7.20 -6.32 14.99
CA SER A 62 6.44 -7.31 15.76
C SER A 62 6.82 -7.33 17.24
N ARG A 63 8.08 -7.05 17.60
CA ARG A 63 8.50 -6.96 19.01
C ARG A 63 7.85 -5.80 19.76
N GLU A 64 7.50 -4.75 19.04
CA GLU A 64 6.77 -3.60 19.56
C GLU A 64 5.25 -3.81 19.53
N ARG A 65 4.79 -5.05 19.35
CA ARG A 65 3.37 -5.44 19.30
C ARG A 65 2.58 -4.81 18.14
N TRP A 66 3.25 -4.36 17.08
CA TRP A 66 2.55 -3.94 15.87
C TRP A 66 2.02 -5.16 15.12
N THR A 67 0.70 -5.29 15.05
CA THR A 67 0.01 -6.30 14.24
C THR A 67 -0.34 -5.69 12.88
N MET A 68 0.46 -6.00 11.87
CA MET A 68 0.19 -5.57 10.50
C MET A 68 0.38 -6.74 9.54
N ASN A 69 -0.55 -6.87 8.58
CA ASN A 69 -0.42 -7.86 7.52
C ASN A 69 0.90 -7.65 6.75
N HIS A 70 1.64 -8.74 6.53
CA HIS A 70 2.89 -8.73 5.77
C HIS A 70 2.77 -8.07 4.38
N LYS A 71 1.62 -8.22 3.69
CA LYS A 71 1.36 -7.55 2.40
C LYS A 71 1.37 -6.03 2.54
N LYS A 72 0.73 -5.50 3.59
CA LYS A 72 0.66 -4.07 3.91
C LYS A 72 2.02 -3.53 4.33
N PHE A 73 2.74 -4.26 5.17
CA PHE A 73 4.10 -3.90 5.56
C PHE A 73 5.03 -3.80 4.34
N ARG A 74 4.95 -4.77 3.42
CA ARG A 74 5.76 -4.79 2.20
C ARG A 74 5.43 -3.58 1.32
N LEU A 75 4.16 -3.23 1.16
CA LEU A 75 3.74 -2.04 0.41
C LEU A 75 4.33 -0.76 1.03
N LEU A 76 4.12 -0.53 2.33
CA LEU A 76 4.64 0.65 3.04
C LEU A 76 6.16 0.73 2.94
N SER A 77 6.88 -0.37 3.14
CA SER A 77 8.35 -0.40 3.01
C SER A 77 8.83 -0.07 1.59
N ARG A 78 8.05 -0.41 0.56
CA ARG A 78 8.35 -0.05 -0.83
C ARG A 78 8.12 1.43 -1.09
N GLU A 79 7.01 1.97 -0.61
CA GLU A 79 6.65 3.38 -0.74
C GLU A 79 7.66 4.27 -0.01
N GLU A 80 8.11 3.87 1.18
CA GLU A 80 9.19 4.53 1.94
C GLU A 80 10.60 4.29 1.35
N ARG A 81 10.73 3.58 0.21
CA ARG A 81 11.99 3.26 -0.46
C ARG A 81 13.03 2.53 0.40
N LEU A 82 12.58 1.78 1.42
CA LEU A 82 13.43 1.05 2.37
C LEU A 82 13.91 -0.32 1.85
N GLN A 83 13.83 -0.55 0.55
CA GLN A 83 14.26 -1.81 -0.05
C GLN A 83 15.78 -1.87 -0.11
N VAL A 84 16.37 -2.82 0.64
CA VAL A 84 17.78 -3.15 0.50
C VAL A 84 18.02 -3.75 -0.89
N ARG A 85 18.76 -3.02 -1.73
CA ARG A 85 19.22 -3.55 -3.02
C ARG A 85 20.12 -4.76 -2.79
N ARG A 86 19.87 -5.84 -3.53
CA ARG A 86 20.79 -6.97 -3.60
C ARG A 86 22.15 -6.46 -4.10
N ARG A 87 23.23 -6.80 -3.41
CA ARG A 87 24.59 -6.57 -3.95
C ARG A 87 24.70 -7.39 -5.24
N GLY A 88 25.18 -6.78 -6.32
CA GLY A 88 25.60 -7.52 -7.51
C GLY A 88 26.57 -8.60 -7.05
N GLY A 89 26.34 -9.85 -7.46
CA GLY A 89 27.20 -10.96 -7.09
C GLY A 89 28.63 -10.62 -7.48
N ARG A 90 29.58 -10.80 -6.55
CA ARG A 90 30.99 -10.78 -6.90
C ARG A 90 31.20 -11.96 -7.85
N LYS A 91 31.71 -11.69 -9.06
CA LYS A 91 32.18 -12.75 -9.97
C LYS A 91 33.12 -13.63 -9.14
N ARG A 92 32.71 -14.88 -8.87
CA ARG A 92 33.61 -15.86 -8.28
C ARG A 92 34.58 -16.24 -9.39
N ALA A 93 35.87 -16.07 -9.11
CA ALA A 93 36.94 -16.56 -9.98
C ALA A 93 36.89 -18.09 -10.01
#